data_AF-A0A7V5S0Q8-F1
#
_entry.id   AF-A0A7V5S0Q8-F1
#
_cell.length_a   1.000
_cell.length_b   1.000
_cell.length_c   1.000
_cell.angle_alpha   90.00
_cell.angle_beta   90.00
_cell.angle_gamma   90.00
#
_symmetry.space_group_name_H-M   'P 1'
#
loop_
_entity.id
_entity.type
_entity.pdbx_description
1 polymer ?
#
loop_
_entity_poly.entity_id
_entity_poly.type
_entity_poly.pdbx_seq_one_letter_code
_entity_poly.pdbx_strand_id
1 'polypeptide(L)'
;MPDSCHLRSIAGRQRGRRCYDYAPCSVGVPADDTSVLARYNWRAMRRLSLLVGLLWCFVWANDYQPLLNHERMTALFIEMARIESGSENEAAMCEFVAKQLRELGAETVVIDEASKQIGGSGGNVFARFKGTVNAPPLLLNAHVDTVYSTQNIQIVRDENEIRTDGSTILGADNKAGVAIILEVIRTLKERNLPHPPLEVVFTIREEKGLLGAKAFDTSLLKARTGLVVDGREDPSALFVQSPTHWKFEVVFHGRAAHAGAEPEKGRNAIAMAAKAIAQMQWGRLDEETTANIGVIEGGQAMNVVPDRVKLVGEFRSFDSERVKALTERWKAVCEQVAQESEGKVEVNFSQTFEAVRLAPDAPIVRAATAGLKTVGVEARLERTGGGSDANAFALKGIQCLVFPTGADRIHTPQERLILRNFYLCGEGVLQTILHWGK
;
A
#
# COMPACT_ATOMS: atom_id res chain seq x y z
N MET A 1 -14.23 29.42 -48.20
CA MET A 1 -14.62 29.29 -49.63
C MET A 1 -13.48 29.83 -50.48
N PRO A 2 -13.19 29.19 -51.62
CA PRO A 2 -11.87 28.59 -51.83
C PRO A 2 -11.18 29.12 -53.09
N ASP A 3 -9.91 28.74 -53.28
CA ASP A 3 -9.43 28.41 -54.62
C ASP A 3 -8.41 27.26 -54.57
N SER A 4 -8.53 26.41 -55.57
CA SER A 4 -8.08 25.02 -55.63
C SER A 4 -7.03 24.77 -56.71
N CYS A 5 -6.40 23.60 -56.63
CA CYS A 5 -5.92 22.74 -57.74
C CYS A 5 -4.46 22.91 -58.23
N HIS A 6 -3.61 21.89 -58.01
CA HIS A 6 -3.40 20.81 -58.99
C HIS A 6 -2.43 19.72 -58.53
N LEU A 7 -2.86 18.46 -58.71
CA LEU A 7 -2.08 17.22 -58.72
C LEU A 7 -1.16 17.12 -59.95
N ARG A 8 -0.01 16.43 -59.81
CA ARG A 8 0.45 15.40 -60.78
C ARG A 8 1.63 14.57 -60.24
N SER A 9 1.44 13.25 -60.24
CA SER A 9 2.45 12.20 -60.16
C SER A 9 3.31 12.11 -61.42
N ILE A 10 4.51 11.54 -61.36
CA ILE A 10 5.06 10.65 -62.41
C ILE A 10 6.09 9.70 -61.78
N ALA A 11 5.93 8.42 -62.09
CA ALA A 11 6.87 7.33 -61.87
C ALA A 11 7.79 7.14 -63.10
N GLY A 12 9.01 6.64 -62.89
CA GLY A 12 9.94 6.26 -63.95
C GLY A 12 10.79 5.03 -63.59
N ARG A 13 10.50 3.91 -64.25
CA ARG A 13 11.27 2.64 -64.26
C ARG A 13 12.55 2.75 -65.11
N GLN A 14 13.53 1.86 -64.89
CA GLN A 14 13.98 0.79 -65.84
C GLN A 14 15.20 -0.01 -65.27
N ARG A 15 15.08 -1.34 -65.11
CA ARG A 15 15.64 -2.50 -65.89
C ARG A 15 17.06 -2.93 -65.46
N GLY A 16 17.41 -4.21 -65.31
CA GLY A 16 16.69 -5.48 -65.48
C GLY A 16 17.60 -6.72 -65.52
N ARG A 17 16.96 -7.88 -65.83
CA ARG A 17 17.47 -9.20 -66.32
C ARG A 17 18.16 -10.12 -65.28
N ARG A 18 17.93 -11.45 -65.19
CA ARG A 18 17.34 -12.53 -66.05
C ARG A 18 16.91 -13.68 -65.08
N CYS A 19 15.68 -14.20 -65.11
CA CYS A 19 15.14 -15.36 -65.88
C CYS A 19 15.79 -16.73 -65.60
N TYR A 20 14.99 -17.71 -65.13
CA TYR A 20 14.64 -18.94 -65.87
C TYR A 20 13.31 -19.53 -65.35
N ASP A 21 12.40 -19.79 -66.29
CA ASP A 21 11.08 -20.42 -66.17
C ASP A 21 11.15 -21.95 -66.05
N TYR A 22 10.11 -22.60 -65.52
CA TYR A 22 9.26 -23.55 -66.28
C TYR A 22 7.94 -23.80 -65.51
N ALA A 23 6.83 -23.84 -66.26
CA ALA A 23 5.44 -23.88 -65.79
C ALA A 23 4.77 -25.26 -66.04
N PRO A 24 3.43 -25.45 -66.02
CA PRO A 24 2.72 -26.35 -65.08
C PRO A 24 1.86 -27.44 -65.75
N CYS A 25 1.15 -28.29 -64.99
CA CYS A 25 -0.10 -28.91 -65.46
C CYS A 25 -0.98 -29.47 -64.33
N SER A 26 -2.26 -29.08 -64.35
CA SER A 26 -3.45 -29.69 -63.69
C SER A 26 -3.90 -30.93 -64.51
N VAL A 27 -4.75 -31.90 -64.11
CA VAL A 27 -6.05 -31.95 -63.40
C VAL A 27 -6.34 -33.45 -63.06
N GLY A 28 -7.16 -33.77 -62.04
CA GLY A 28 -8.06 -34.97 -62.06
C GLY A 28 -8.03 -35.93 -60.85
N VAL A 29 -9.18 -36.11 -60.19
CA VAL A 29 -9.58 -37.10 -59.15
C VAL A 29 -10.73 -37.92 -59.80
N PRO A 30 -11.07 -39.23 -59.53
CA PRO A 30 -11.32 -39.75 -58.18
C PRO A 30 -11.25 -41.29 -57.86
N ALA A 31 -11.42 -41.55 -56.55
CA ALA A 31 -12.16 -42.62 -55.85
C ALA A 31 -11.61 -44.06 -55.65
N ASP A 32 -11.66 -44.43 -54.37
CA ASP A 32 -12.22 -45.64 -53.75
C ASP A 32 -11.35 -46.72 -53.07
N ASP A 33 -11.85 -47.04 -51.88
CA ASP A 33 -11.89 -48.33 -51.17
C ASP A 33 -10.73 -48.76 -50.25
N THR A 34 -10.83 -48.38 -48.97
CA THR A 34 -10.32 -49.22 -47.87
C THR A 34 -11.34 -49.26 -46.73
N SER A 35 -12.10 -50.34 -46.67
CA SER A 35 -12.81 -50.77 -45.47
C SER A 35 -12.21 -52.10 -44.98
N VAL A 36 -12.41 -52.38 -43.68
CA VAL A 36 -12.29 -53.69 -43.00
C VAL A 36 -11.03 -53.90 -42.10
N LEU A 37 -11.27 -53.64 -40.80
CA LEU A 37 -10.80 -54.36 -39.58
C LEU A 37 -9.50 -53.96 -38.86
N ALA A 38 -9.65 -53.05 -37.89
CA ALA A 38 -9.00 -53.17 -36.58
C ALA A 38 -10.01 -52.82 -35.47
N ARG A 39 -10.72 -53.84 -34.98
CA ARG A 39 -11.61 -53.74 -33.81
C ARG A 39 -10.75 -53.66 -32.55
N TYR A 40 -10.45 -52.46 -32.07
CA TYR A 40 -9.95 -52.23 -30.71
C TYR A 40 -11.03 -51.54 -29.86
N ASN A 41 -11.20 -52.06 -28.65
CA ASN A 41 -12.38 -51.91 -27.80
C ASN A 41 -12.43 -50.53 -27.12
N TRP A 42 -12.92 -49.51 -27.85
CA TRP A 42 -12.99 -48.11 -27.43
C TRP A 42 -13.86 -47.84 -26.18
N ARG A 43 -14.72 -48.80 -25.80
CA ARG A 43 -15.60 -48.68 -24.61
C ARG A 43 -14.87 -48.91 -23.28
N ALA A 44 -13.77 -49.66 -23.26
CA ALA A 44 -12.99 -49.90 -22.04
C ALA A 44 -12.06 -48.72 -21.71
N MET A 45 -11.44 -48.09 -22.73
CA MET A 45 -10.57 -46.93 -22.54
C MET A 45 -11.31 -45.67 -22.09
N ARG A 46 -12.57 -45.47 -22.47
CA ARG A 46 -13.40 -44.35 -21.98
C ARG A 46 -13.76 -44.45 -20.50
N ARG A 47 -13.91 -45.66 -19.95
CA ARG A 47 -14.20 -45.86 -18.52
C ARG A 47 -12.97 -45.66 -17.65
N LEU A 48 -11.78 -46.01 -18.14
CA LEU A 48 -10.53 -45.78 -17.41
C LEU A 48 -10.09 -44.30 -17.42
N SER A 49 -10.33 -43.58 -18.52
CA SER A 49 -10.00 -42.14 -18.61
C SER A 49 -10.97 -41.24 -17.83
N LEU A 50 -12.23 -41.65 -17.64
CA LEU A 50 -13.15 -41.00 -16.71
C LEU A 50 -12.81 -41.27 -15.23
N LEU A 51 -12.32 -42.47 -14.89
CA LEU A 51 -11.88 -42.81 -13.54
C LEU A 51 -10.55 -42.15 -13.14
N VAL A 52 -9.61 -41.99 -14.09
CA VAL A 52 -8.37 -41.25 -13.85
C VAL A 52 -8.61 -39.73 -13.85
N GLY A 53 -9.54 -39.22 -14.67
CA GLY A 53 -9.97 -37.81 -14.61
C GLY A 53 -10.72 -37.43 -13.34
N LEU A 54 -11.53 -38.35 -12.78
CA LEU A 54 -12.18 -38.18 -11.47
C LEU A 54 -11.20 -38.33 -10.31
N LEU A 55 -10.12 -39.12 -10.43
CA LEU A 55 -9.07 -39.20 -9.42
C LEU A 55 -8.06 -38.03 -9.47
N TRP A 56 -7.89 -37.39 -10.64
CA TRP A 56 -7.01 -36.22 -10.79
C TRP A 56 -7.67 -34.89 -10.38
N CYS A 57 -9.00 -34.79 -10.39
CA CYS A 57 -9.70 -33.64 -9.80
C CYS A 57 -9.70 -33.64 -8.26
N PHE A 58 -9.16 -34.67 -7.61
CA PHE A 58 -9.09 -34.80 -6.15
C PHE A 58 -7.74 -34.38 -5.54
N VAL A 59 -6.82 -33.85 -6.34
CA VAL A 59 -5.50 -33.43 -5.87
C VAL A 59 -5.44 -31.90 -6.00
N TRP A 60 -5.58 -31.22 -4.85
CA TRP A 60 -5.48 -29.76 -4.60
C TRP A 60 -6.73 -28.88 -4.78
N ALA A 61 -7.92 -29.36 -4.38
CA ALA A 61 -8.90 -28.44 -3.82
C ALA A 61 -8.53 -28.27 -2.33
N ASN A 62 -8.06 -27.09 -1.93
CA ASN A 62 -7.83 -26.80 -0.52
C ASN A 62 -9.20 -26.71 0.16
N ASP A 63 -9.60 -27.75 0.90
CA ASP A 63 -10.93 -27.93 1.53
C ASP A 63 -11.19 -26.97 2.71
N TYR A 64 -10.47 -25.84 2.80
CA TYR A 64 -10.69 -24.88 3.87
C TYR A 64 -12.12 -24.32 3.78
N GLN A 65 -12.90 -24.60 4.82
CA GLN A 65 -14.25 -24.05 4.97
C GLN A 65 -14.14 -22.67 5.62
N PRO A 66 -14.63 -21.60 4.96
CA PRO A 66 -14.64 -20.26 5.54
C PRO A 66 -15.29 -20.22 6.93
N LEU A 67 -14.60 -19.57 7.87
CA LEU A 67 -15.13 -19.33 9.21
C LEU A 67 -15.80 -17.96 9.30
N LEU A 68 -15.31 -16.97 8.56
CA LEU A 68 -15.90 -15.65 8.53
C LEU A 68 -17.18 -15.64 7.67
N ASN A 69 -18.09 -14.74 8.00
CA ASN A 69 -19.22 -14.44 7.13
C ASN A 69 -18.79 -13.37 6.11
N HIS A 70 -18.42 -13.81 4.91
CA HIS A 70 -17.90 -12.94 3.84
C HIS A 70 -18.88 -11.84 3.43
N GLU A 71 -20.17 -12.16 3.28
CA GLU A 71 -21.18 -11.16 2.93
C GLU A 71 -21.40 -10.13 4.03
N ARG A 72 -21.38 -10.54 5.31
CA ARG A 72 -21.48 -9.61 6.45
C ARG A 72 -20.26 -8.69 6.52
N MET A 73 -19.06 -9.24 6.30
CA MET A 73 -17.83 -8.46 6.24
C MET A 73 -17.87 -7.44 5.09
N THR A 74 -18.34 -7.85 3.92
CA THR A 74 -18.52 -6.97 2.77
C THR A 74 -19.57 -5.89 3.02
N ALA A 75 -20.70 -6.24 3.63
CA ALA A 75 -21.74 -5.27 3.98
C ALA A 75 -21.23 -4.23 4.98
N LEU A 76 -20.48 -4.66 6.00
CA LEU A 76 -19.84 -3.78 6.98
C LEU A 76 -18.84 -2.82 6.31
N PHE A 77 -18.02 -3.33 5.38
CA PHE A 77 -17.13 -2.50 4.59
C PHE A 77 -17.89 -1.42 3.80
N ILE A 78 -18.96 -1.80 3.08
CA ILE A 78 -19.77 -0.87 2.28
C ILE A 78 -20.46 0.19 3.17
N GLU A 79 -20.93 -0.20 4.36
CA GLU A 79 -21.50 0.73 5.33
C GLU A 79 -20.46 1.77 5.75
N MET A 80 -19.27 1.32 6.17
CA MET A 80 -18.17 2.20 6.57
C MET A 80 -17.66 3.07 5.41
N ALA A 81 -17.60 2.55 4.19
CA ALA A 81 -17.17 3.31 3.02
C ALA A 81 -18.03 4.58 2.81
N ARG A 82 -19.31 4.56 3.21
CA ARG A 82 -20.23 5.70 3.14
C ARG A 82 -20.12 6.68 4.32
N ILE A 83 -19.44 6.30 5.40
CA ILE A 83 -19.19 7.19 6.53
C ILE A 83 -17.99 8.05 6.18
N GLU A 84 -18.18 9.37 6.17
CA GLU A 84 -17.08 10.28 5.90
C GLU A 84 -15.99 10.17 6.96
N SER A 85 -14.75 9.96 6.50
CA SER A 85 -13.57 9.90 7.36
C SER A 85 -12.29 10.30 6.62
N GLY A 86 -12.34 11.31 5.75
CA GLY A 86 -11.11 11.96 5.28
C GLY A 86 -10.32 12.47 6.49
N SER A 87 -8.98 12.38 6.46
CA SER A 87 -8.16 12.80 7.61
C SER A 87 -8.58 14.18 8.11
N GLU A 88 -8.65 14.34 9.43
CA GLU A 88 -9.20 15.46 10.20
C GLU A 88 -10.73 15.49 10.40
N ASN A 89 -11.49 14.59 9.74
CA ASN A 89 -12.96 14.48 9.86
C ASN A 89 -13.44 13.10 10.34
N GLU A 90 -12.75 12.48 11.29
CA GLU A 90 -12.94 11.06 11.64
C GLU A 90 -14.04 10.78 12.68
N ALA A 91 -14.64 11.81 13.28
CA ALA A 91 -15.47 11.66 14.49
C ALA A 91 -16.62 10.65 14.32
N ALA A 92 -17.33 10.70 13.19
CA ALA A 92 -18.44 9.80 12.91
C ALA A 92 -17.98 8.33 12.80
N MET A 93 -16.82 8.10 12.18
CA MET A 93 -16.23 6.77 12.06
C MET A 93 -15.74 6.26 13.42
N CYS A 94 -15.06 7.11 14.21
CA CYS A 94 -14.63 6.77 15.58
C CYS A 94 -15.82 6.30 16.44
N GLU A 95 -16.93 7.04 16.41
CA GLU A 95 -18.15 6.67 17.15
C GLU A 95 -18.78 5.38 16.62
N PHE A 96 -18.81 5.19 15.30
CA PHE A 96 -19.31 3.98 14.67
C PHE A 96 -18.53 2.74 15.13
N VAL A 97 -17.19 2.76 15.03
CA VAL A 97 -16.36 1.61 15.41
C VAL A 97 -16.37 1.40 16.93
N ALA A 98 -16.41 2.46 17.74
CA ALA A 98 -16.55 2.35 19.19
C ALA A 98 -17.87 1.66 19.57
N LYS A 99 -18.98 2.02 18.90
CA LYS A 99 -20.26 1.35 19.09
C LYS A 99 -20.18 -0.14 18.71
N GLN A 100 -19.58 -0.48 17.57
CA GLN A 100 -19.39 -1.86 17.15
C GLN A 100 -18.58 -2.67 18.19
N LEU A 101 -17.48 -2.12 18.70
CA LEU A 101 -16.65 -2.77 19.72
C LEU A 101 -17.42 -3.03 21.04
N ARG A 102 -18.28 -2.08 21.46
CA ARG A 102 -19.16 -2.26 22.64
C ARG A 102 -20.17 -3.38 22.42
N GLU A 103 -20.84 -3.42 21.27
CA GLU A 103 -21.81 -4.47 20.91
C GLU A 103 -21.17 -5.86 20.82
N LEU A 104 -19.92 -5.91 20.36
CA LEU A 104 -19.10 -7.13 20.33
C LEU A 104 -18.68 -7.60 21.72
N GLY A 105 -18.85 -6.78 22.77
CA GLY A 105 -18.63 -7.19 24.16
C GLY A 105 -17.22 -6.89 24.68
N ALA A 106 -16.59 -5.81 24.20
CA ALA A 106 -15.37 -5.30 24.79
C ALA A 106 -15.57 -4.96 26.28
N GLU A 107 -14.61 -5.33 27.13
CA GLU A 107 -14.61 -4.99 28.56
C GLU A 107 -14.35 -3.49 28.79
N THR A 108 -13.73 -2.83 27.82
CA THR A 108 -13.42 -1.40 27.85
C THR A 108 -13.45 -0.88 26.42
N VAL A 109 -14.03 0.29 26.22
CA VAL A 109 -13.96 1.06 24.97
C VAL A 109 -13.71 2.52 25.32
N VAL A 110 -12.63 3.09 24.78
CA VAL A 110 -12.21 4.48 25.00
C VAL A 110 -12.00 5.13 23.64
N ILE A 111 -12.53 6.33 23.46
CA ILE A 111 -12.10 7.24 22.39
C ILE A 111 -11.20 8.26 23.09
N ASP A 112 -9.93 8.33 22.71
CA ASP A 112 -8.99 9.25 23.33
C ASP A 112 -9.16 10.69 22.82
N GLU A 113 -8.37 11.61 23.37
CA GLU A 113 -8.40 13.02 22.99
C GLU A 113 -7.21 13.41 22.10
N ALA A 114 -6.70 12.48 21.27
CA ALA A 114 -5.52 12.72 20.42
C ALA A 114 -5.67 13.96 19.52
N SER A 115 -6.89 14.26 19.05
CA SER A 115 -7.20 15.47 18.27
C SER A 115 -6.86 16.78 18.98
N LYS A 116 -6.81 16.84 20.32
CA LYS A 116 -6.32 18.02 21.04
C LYS A 116 -4.86 18.33 20.74
N GLN A 117 -4.05 17.32 20.43
CA GLN A 117 -2.62 17.45 20.15
C GLN A 117 -2.34 17.58 18.65
N ILE A 118 -3.03 16.78 17.83
CA ILE A 118 -2.72 16.69 16.40
C ILE A 118 -3.67 17.52 15.53
N GLY A 119 -4.87 17.86 16.02
CA GLY A 119 -5.96 18.49 15.27
C GLY A 119 -6.94 17.47 14.65
N GLY A 120 -8.07 17.96 14.12
CA GLY A 120 -9.16 17.14 13.57
C GLY A 120 -10.32 16.95 14.55
N SER A 121 -11.33 16.15 14.18
CA SER A 121 -12.57 16.00 14.96
C SER A 121 -12.67 14.72 15.80
N GLY A 122 -11.86 13.70 15.53
CA GLY A 122 -11.97 12.37 16.15
C GLY A 122 -10.99 12.10 17.31
N GLY A 123 -10.81 10.83 17.64
CA GLY A 123 -9.82 10.33 18.58
C GLY A 123 -9.48 8.88 18.27
N ASN A 124 -8.33 8.39 18.72
CA ASN A 124 -8.03 6.96 18.57
C ASN A 124 -9.03 6.16 19.41
N VAL A 125 -9.53 5.05 18.87
CA VAL A 125 -10.47 4.16 19.56
C VAL A 125 -9.74 2.94 20.07
N PHE A 126 -9.67 2.80 21.39
CA PHE A 126 -9.10 1.65 22.07
C PHE A 126 -10.20 0.74 22.62
N ALA A 127 -10.05 -0.56 22.44
CA ALA A 127 -10.88 -1.56 23.11
C ALA A 127 -10.08 -2.76 23.62
N ARG A 128 -10.59 -3.40 24.68
CA ARG A 128 -10.02 -4.64 25.22
C ARG A 128 -11.07 -5.73 25.30
N PHE A 129 -10.69 -6.94 24.87
CA PHE A 129 -11.50 -8.15 24.96
C PHE A 129 -10.79 -9.19 25.82
N LYS A 130 -11.55 -9.84 26.68
CA LYS A 130 -11.08 -10.95 27.51
C LYS A 130 -10.72 -12.16 26.65
N GLY A 131 -9.56 -12.76 26.89
CA GLY A 131 -9.17 -14.02 26.24
C GLY A 131 -9.84 -15.24 26.85
N THR A 132 -9.90 -16.32 26.06
CA THR A 132 -10.40 -17.64 26.49
C THR A 132 -9.28 -18.66 26.67
N VAL A 133 -8.05 -18.34 26.25
CA VAL A 133 -6.84 -19.16 26.49
C VAL A 133 -5.75 -18.37 27.21
N ASN A 134 -4.84 -19.09 27.87
CA ASN A 134 -3.68 -18.50 28.51
C ASN A 134 -2.57 -18.22 27.49
N ALA A 135 -2.61 -17.04 26.88
CA ALA A 135 -1.61 -16.55 25.94
C ALA A 135 -1.39 -15.04 26.12
N PRO A 136 -0.23 -14.48 25.70
CA PRO A 136 0.01 -13.04 25.78
C PRO A 136 -1.05 -12.25 25.00
N PRO A 137 -1.45 -11.04 25.45
CA PRO A 137 -2.37 -10.20 24.70
C PRO A 137 -1.82 -9.85 23.31
N LEU A 138 -2.69 -9.86 22.31
CA LEU A 138 -2.36 -9.49 20.93
C LEU A 138 -3.04 -8.17 20.56
N LEU A 139 -2.27 -7.23 20.01
CA LEU A 139 -2.79 -5.98 19.47
C LEU A 139 -3.32 -6.21 18.04
N LEU A 140 -4.51 -5.68 17.74
CA LEU A 140 -5.05 -5.55 16.39
C LEU A 140 -5.23 -4.06 16.09
N ASN A 141 -4.69 -3.60 14.98
CA ASN A 141 -4.74 -2.20 14.58
C ASN A 141 -5.10 -2.04 13.11
N ALA A 142 -5.83 -0.97 12.84
CA ALA A 142 -6.22 -0.47 11.53
C ALA A 142 -6.48 1.04 11.70
N HIS A 143 -6.31 1.85 10.67
CA HIS A 143 -6.67 3.27 10.74
C HIS A 143 -8.08 3.49 10.20
N VAL A 144 -8.76 4.54 10.69
CA VAL A 144 -10.14 4.87 10.29
C VAL A 144 -10.20 6.02 9.30
N ASP A 145 -9.11 6.78 9.17
CA ASP A 145 -9.06 7.88 8.23
C ASP A 145 -8.80 7.42 6.79
N THR A 146 -8.86 8.37 5.87
CA THR A 146 -8.59 8.16 4.45
C THR A 146 -7.89 9.40 3.90
N VAL A 147 -7.04 9.25 2.88
CA VAL A 147 -6.26 10.38 2.30
C VAL A 147 -7.11 11.55 1.80
N TYR A 148 -8.32 11.25 1.31
CA TYR A 148 -9.25 12.21 0.73
C TYR A 148 -10.64 11.99 1.29
N SER A 149 -11.49 13.01 1.17
CA SER A 149 -12.89 12.86 1.52
C SER A 149 -13.57 11.78 0.67
N THR A 150 -14.43 11.01 1.33
CA THR A 150 -15.33 10.00 0.76
C THR A 150 -16.78 10.50 0.67
N GLN A 151 -17.01 11.80 0.85
CA GLN A 151 -18.35 12.38 0.72
C GLN A 151 -18.91 12.13 -0.68
N ASN A 152 -20.20 11.79 -0.75
CA ASN A 152 -20.94 11.49 -1.97
C ASN A 152 -20.42 10.26 -2.76
N ILE A 153 -19.66 9.36 -2.13
CA ILE A 153 -19.15 8.13 -2.74
C ILE A 153 -20.24 7.34 -3.48
N GLN A 154 -19.96 6.99 -4.73
CA GLN A 154 -20.81 6.13 -5.56
C GLN A 154 -20.18 4.75 -5.67
N ILE A 155 -20.61 3.83 -4.82
CA ILE A 155 -20.06 2.48 -4.75
C ILE A 155 -20.63 1.62 -5.88
N VAL A 156 -19.74 0.96 -6.60
CA VAL A 156 -20.03 -0.07 -7.60
C VAL A 156 -19.47 -1.39 -7.10
N ARG A 157 -20.33 -2.40 -6.94
CA ARG A 157 -19.96 -3.76 -6.54
C ARG A 157 -20.31 -4.73 -7.65
N ASP A 158 -19.38 -5.61 -7.98
CA ASP A 158 -19.64 -6.83 -8.74
C ASP A 158 -19.20 -8.07 -7.94
N GLU A 159 -19.13 -9.23 -8.60
CA GLU A 159 -18.79 -10.52 -7.96
C GLU A 159 -17.31 -10.60 -7.55
N ASN A 160 -16.42 -9.81 -8.16
CA ASN A 160 -14.98 -9.90 -7.97
C ASN A 160 -14.44 -8.75 -7.12
N GLU A 161 -14.99 -7.55 -7.26
CA GLU A 161 -14.46 -6.35 -6.63
C GLU A 161 -15.52 -5.33 -6.21
N ILE A 162 -15.11 -4.43 -5.32
CA ILE A 162 -15.82 -3.19 -4.99
C ILE A 162 -14.93 -2.04 -5.41
N ARG A 163 -15.52 -1.02 -6.04
CA ARG A 163 -14.84 0.19 -6.50
C ARG A 163 -15.81 1.37 -6.47
N THR A 164 -15.35 2.54 -6.90
CA THR A 164 -16.23 3.69 -7.16
C THR A 164 -16.50 3.86 -8.65
N ASP A 165 -17.29 4.88 -9.00
CA ASP A 165 -17.43 5.38 -10.37
C ASP A 165 -16.21 6.22 -10.85
N GLY A 166 -15.18 6.37 -10.01
CA GLY A 166 -13.98 7.14 -10.28
C GLY A 166 -14.06 8.62 -9.89
N SER A 167 -15.17 9.08 -9.31
CA SER A 167 -15.29 10.46 -8.80
C SER A 167 -14.61 10.67 -7.45
N THR A 168 -14.48 9.61 -6.65
CA THR A 168 -13.83 9.60 -5.33
C THR A 168 -12.93 8.37 -5.19
N ILE A 169 -12.10 8.37 -4.15
CA ILE A 169 -11.50 7.13 -3.63
C ILE A 169 -12.59 6.23 -3.03
N LEU A 170 -12.27 4.95 -2.82
CA LEU A 170 -13.17 3.98 -2.17
C LEU A 170 -13.04 4.01 -0.64
N GLY A 171 -11.85 4.30 -0.12
CA GLY A 171 -11.52 4.15 1.30
C GLY A 171 -11.34 2.68 1.71
N ALA A 172 -10.92 1.81 0.77
CA ALA A 172 -10.49 0.45 1.10
C ALA A 172 -9.28 0.48 2.03
N ASP A 173 -8.36 1.40 1.76
CA ASP A 173 -7.34 1.88 2.68
C ASP A 173 -7.94 2.92 3.65
N ASN A 174 -8.21 2.60 4.93
CA ASN A 174 -8.04 1.29 5.58
C ASN A 174 -9.34 0.70 6.17
N LYS A 175 -10.51 1.11 5.66
CA LYS A 175 -11.79 0.57 6.14
C LYS A 175 -11.91 -0.94 5.91
N ALA A 176 -11.15 -1.53 4.97
CA ALA A 176 -11.04 -2.98 4.83
C ALA A 176 -10.37 -3.64 6.05
N GLY A 177 -9.28 -3.07 6.57
CA GLY A 177 -8.63 -3.54 7.80
C GLY A 177 -9.55 -3.48 9.01
N VAL A 178 -10.29 -2.37 9.15
CA VAL A 178 -11.31 -2.20 10.19
C VAL A 178 -12.41 -3.28 10.07
N ALA A 179 -12.91 -3.52 8.86
CA ALA A 179 -13.95 -4.53 8.61
C ALA A 179 -13.47 -5.95 8.95
N ILE A 180 -12.23 -6.29 8.58
CA ILE A 180 -11.60 -7.57 8.92
C ILE A 180 -11.56 -7.73 10.44
N ILE A 181 -11.02 -6.75 11.18
CA ILE A 181 -10.87 -6.86 12.64
C ILE A 181 -12.24 -7.04 13.32
N LEU A 182 -13.24 -6.26 12.94
CA LEU A 182 -14.58 -6.34 13.52
C LEU A 182 -15.28 -7.68 13.23
N GLU A 183 -15.18 -8.20 12.00
CA GLU A 183 -15.77 -9.49 11.64
C GLU A 183 -15.04 -10.67 12.29
N VAL A 184 -13.71 -10.59 12.43
CA VAL A 184 -12.90 -11.59 13.13
C VAL A 184 -13.33 -11.69 14.59
N ILE A 185 -13.42 -10.55 15.30
CA ILE A 185 -13.86 -10.52 16.71
C ILE A 185 -15.29 -11.08 16.85
N ARG A 186 -16.18 -10.71 15.92
CA ARG A 186 -17.55 -11.22 15.89
C ARG A 186 -17.59 -12.73 15.74
N THR A 187 -16.80 -13.27 14.82
CA THR A 187 -16.71 -14.71 14.55
C THR A 187 -16.13 -15.48 15.74
N LEU A 188 -15.08 -14.95 16.39
CA LEU A 188 -14.52 -15.54 17.61
C LEU A 188 -15.59 -15.72 18.69
N LYS A 189 -16.44 -14.69 18.88
CA LYS A 189 -17.54 -14.71 19.85
C LYS A 189 -18.68 -15.66 19.43
N GLU A 190 -19.21 -15.50 18.22
CA GLU A 190 -20.38 -16.27 17.74
C GLU A 190 -20.09 -17.79 17.68
N ARG A 191 -18.86 -18.16 17.33
CA ARG A 191 -18.43 -19.56 17.23
C ARG A 191 -17.74 -20.08 18.50
N ASN A 192 -17.62 -19.27 19.56
CA ASN A 192 -16.89 -19.61 20.79
C ASN A 192 -15.48 -20.17 20.53
N LEU A 193 -14.74 -19.55 19.63
CA LEU A 193 -13.40 -20.02 19.26
C LEU A 193 -12.37 -19.65 20.35
N PRO A 194 -11.36 -20.50 20.61
CA PRO A 194 -10.31 -20.19 21.57
C PRO A 194 -9.41 -19.07 21.06
N HIS A 195 -9.20 -18.01 21.86
CA HIS A 195 -8.38 -16.86 21.48
C HIS A 195 -7.66 -16.21 22.67
N PRO A 196 -6.50 -15.57 22.46
CA PRO A 196 -5.81 -14.78 23.49
C PRO A 196 -6.66 -13.55 23.89
N PRO A 197 -6.28 -12.83 24.95
CA PRO A 197 -6.77 -11.47 25.15
C PRO A 197 -6.46 -10.62 23.92
N LEU A 198 -7.42 -9.82 23.47
CA LEU A 198 -7.24 -8.94 22.31
C LEU A 198 -7.33 -7.48 22.76
N GLU A 199 -6.42 -6.66 22.25
CA GLU A 199 -6.47 -5.22 22.37
C GLU A 199 -6.62 -4.65 20.96
N VAL A 200 -7.63 -3.81 20.74
CA VAL A 200 -7.90 -3.20 19.44
C VAL A 200 -7.60 -1.72 19.53
N VAL A 201 -6.84 -1.19 18.58
CA VAL A 201 -6.61 0.25 18.44
C VAL A 201 -6.95 0.66 17.02
N PHE A 202 -8.03 1.41 16.86
CA PHE A 202 -8.32 2.11 15.61
C PHE A 202 -7.77 3.53 15.68
N THR A 203 -6.83 3.87 14.82
CA THR A 203 -6.12 5.16 14.83
C THR A 203 -6.74 6.16 13.88
N ILE A 204 -6.55 7.44 14.19
CA ILE A 204 -6.86 8.54 13.28
C ILE A 204 -5.58 9.08 12.66
N ARG A 205 -5.69 9.70 11.48
CA ARG A 205 -4.60 10.45 10.84
C ARG A 205 -3.33 9.64 10.59
N GLU A 206 -3.48 8.37 10.23
CA GLU A 206 -2.37 7.56 9.71
C GLU A 206 -1.81 8.24 8.45
N GLU A 207 -2.71 8.65 7.55
CA GLU A 207 -2.43 9.22 6.23
C GLU A 207 -1.77 10.60 6.28
N LYS A 208 -1.65 11.19 7.49
CA LYS A 208 -0.93 12.45 7.77
C LYS A 208 0.40 12.21 8.48
N GLY A 209 0.94 11.01 8.40
CA GLY A 209 2.24 10.64 8.95
C GLY A 209 2.16 9.98 10.32
N LEU A 210 1.23 9.03 10.47
CA LEU A 210 1.09 8.15 11.64
C LEU A 210 0.74 8.91 12.93
N LEU A 211 0.01 10.03 12.79
CA LEU A 211 -0.14 11.00 13.88
C LEU A 211 -0.97 10.42 15.03
N GLY A 212 -2.03 9.67 14.74
CA GLY A 212 -2.84 9.00 15.76
C GLY A 212 -2.03 7.99 16.57
N ALA A 213 -1.33 7.06 15.91
CA ALA A 213 -0.48 6.09 16.60
C ALA A 213 0.65 6.74 17.39
N LYS A 214 1.24 7.84 16.90
CA LYS A 214 2.24 8.63 17.65
C LYS A 214 1.66 9.29 18.88
N ALA A 215 0.44 9.83 18.81
CA ALA A 215 -0.25 10.47 19.93
C ALA A 215 -0.86 9.48 20.92
N PHE A 216 -1.13 8.24 20.51
CA PHE A 216 -1.80 7.24 21.33
C PHE A 216 -1.03 6.88 22.61
N ASP A 217 -1.72 6.84 23.75
CA ASP A 217 -1.14 6.44 25.03
C ASP A 217 -0.99 4.92 25.13
N THR A 218 0.21 4.42 24.86
CA THR A 218 0.52 2.99 24.94
C THR A 218 0.57 2.43 26.36
N SER A 219 0.45 3.26 27.41
CA SER A 219 0.29 2.77 28.78
C SER A 219 -1.03 2.00 28.96
N LEU A 220 -2.01 2.26 28.10
CA LEU A 220 -3.26 1.52 28.03
C LEU A 220 -3.08 0.08 27.54
N LEU A 221 -1.99 -0.22 26.80
CA LEU A 221 -1.74 -1.52 26.18
C LEU A 221 -0.93 -2.46 27.07
N LYS A 222 -1.43 -3.69 27.18
CA LYS A 222 -0.68 -4.82 27.73
C LYS A 222 0.04 -5.60 26.63
N ALA A 223 -0.48 -5.60 25.41
CA ALA A 223 0.15 -6.25 24.27
C ALA A 223 1.51 -5.59 23.95
N ARG A 224 2.48 -6.43 23.57
CA ARG A 224 3.79 -6.02 23.05
C ARG A 224 4.05 -6.55 21.65
N THR A 225 3.06 -7.24 21.10
CA THR A 225 3.07 -7.78 19.75
C THR A 225 1.69 -7.57 19.13
N GLY A 226 1.64 -7.29 17.83
CA GLY A 226 0.36 -7.04 17.16
C GLY A 226 0.36 -7.27 15.66
N LEU A 227 -0.84 -7.14 15.09
CA LEU A 227 -1.11 -7.05 13.67
C LEU A 227 -1.59 -5.65 13.34
N VAL A 228 -0.98 -5.03 12.34
CA VAL A 228 -1.44 -3.81 11.69
C VAL A 228 -2.04 -4.24 10.35
N VAL A 229 -3.36 -4.26 10.26
CA VAL A 229 -4.11 -4.82 9.12
C VAL A 229 -4.23 -3.73 8.04
N ASP A 230 -3.09 -3.38 7.46
CA ASP A 230 -2.88 -2.20 6.62
C ASP A 230 -1.93 -2.47 5.44
N GLY A 231 -1.86 -3.73 5.02
CA GLY A 231 -1.12 -4.11 3.82
C GLY A 231 -1.98 -4.00 2.56
N ARG A 232 -1.37 -4.34 1.43
CA ARG A 232 -1.96 -4.17 0.09
C ARG A 232 -2.81 -5.37 -0.36
N GLU A 233 -2.86 -5.59 -1.67
CA GLU A 233 -3.82 -6.45 -2.34
C GLU A 233 -3.55 -7.94 -2.22
N ASP A 234 -2.29 -8.36 -2.07
CA ASP A 234 -1.91 -9.78 -2.11
C ASP A 234 -2.01 -10.44 -0.71
N PRO A 235 -2.90 -11.43 -0.51
CA PRO A 235 -3.06 -12.11 0.78
C PRO A 235 -1.82 -12.85 1.27
N SER A 236 -0.88 -13.17 0.37
CA SER A 236 0.35 -13.88 0.72
C SER A 236 1.46 -12.96 1.23
N ALA A 237 1.39 -11.65 1.01
CA ALA A 237 2.47 -10.72 1.32
C ALA A 237 2.43 -10.25 2.78
N LEU A 238 3.21 -10.90 3.65
CA LEU A 238 3.42 -10.47 5.03
C LEU A 238 4.57 -9.45 5.07
N PHE A 239 4.28 -8.21 5.44
CA PHE A 239 5.30 -7.16 5.43
C PHE A 239 6.05 -7.14 6.78
N VAL A 240 7.22 -7.77 6.79
CA VAL A 240 8.09 -7.90 7.97
C VAL A 240 9.08 -6.75 8.10
N GLN A 241 9.19 -5.92 7.08
CA GLN A 241 10.14 -4.80 7.00
C GLN A 241 9.51 -3.55 6.40
N SER A 242 9.80 -2.39 7.00
CA SER A 242 9.49 -1.06 6.47
C SER A 242 10.66 -0.11 6.73
N PRO A 243 10.88 0.92 5.88
CA PRO A 243 12.02 1.81 5.99
C PRO A 243 11.85 2.84 7.10
N THR A 244 12.95 3.43 7.53
CA THR A 244 13.00 4.74 8.16
C THR A 244 12.68 5.81 7.12
N HIS A 245 11.86 6.80 7.47
CA HIS A 245 11.57 7.95 6.63
C HIS A 245 12.03 9.25 7.28
N TRP A 246 12.72 10.08 6.50
CA TRP A 246 13.15 11.41 6.88
C TRP A 246 12.62 12.44 5.90
N LYS A 247 12.07 13.52 6.42
CA LYS A 247 11.74 14.71 5.64
C LYS A 247 12.93 15.68 5.69
N PHE A 248 13.15 16.40 4.60
CA PHE A 248 14.03 17.55 4.61
C PHE A 248 13.36 18.80 4.07
N GLU A 249 13.74 19.93 4.66
CA GLU A 249 13.45 21.27 4.17
C GLU A 249 14.75 22.07 4.13
N VAL A 250 15.10 22.56 2.94
CA VAL A 250 16.30 23.37 2.71
C VAL A 250 15.90 24.69 2.09
N VAL A 251 16.31 25.80 2.69
CA VAL A 251 16.03 27.15 2.19
C VAL A 251 17.34 27.87 1.90
N PHE A 252 17.63 28.14 0.63
CA PHE A 252 18.76 28.99 0.26
C PHE A 252 18.31 30.44 0.23
N HIS A 253 19.13 31.31 0.83
CA HIS A 253 18.96 32.75 0.86
C HIS A 253 20.10 33.42 0.11
N GLY A 254 19.72 34.23 -0.85
CA GLY A 254 20.59 35.04 -1.68
C GLY A 254 20.40 36.52 -1.42
N ARG A 255 20.55 37.32 -2.49
CA ARG A 255 20.37 38.77 -2.46
C ARG A 255 19.76 39.21 -3.78
N ALA A 256 18.65 39.93 -3.70
CA ALA A 256 17.98 40.45 -4.87
C ALA A 256 18.83 41.55 -5.55
N ALA A 257 18.73 41.63 -6.87
CA ALA A 257 19.30 42.67 -7.70
C ALA A 257 18.50 42.77 -9.00
N HIS A 258 18.58 43.90 -9.69
CA HIS A 258 17.96 44.03 -11.00
C HIS A 258 18.76 43.21 -12.02
N ALA A 259 18.13 42.18 -12.59
CA ALA A 259 18.81 41.14 -13.37
C ALA A 259 19.49 41.69 -14.64
N GLY A 260 18.95 42.74 -15.24
CA GLY A 260 19.51 43.36 -16.45
C GLY A 260 20.46 44.53 -16.19
N ALA A 261 20.59 45.00 -14.94
CA ALA A 261 21.36 46.23 -14.64
C ALA A 261 22.64 45.91 -13.86
N GLU A 262 22.52 45.16 -12.77
CA GLU A 262 23.64 44.89 -11.85
C GLU A 262 23.53 43.49 -11.22
N PRO A 263 23.39 42.41 -12.01
CA PRO A 263 23.22 41.05 -11.49
C PRO A 263 24.39 40.59 -10.60
N GLU A 264 25.59 41.13 -10.80
CA GLU A 264 26.79 40.87 -9.99
C GLU A 264 26.67 41.34 -8.53
N LYS A 265 25.76 42.29 -8.26
CA LYS A 265 25.41 42.67 -6.89
C LYS A 265 24.39 41.71 -6.28
N GLY A 266 23.73 40.86 -7.06
CA GLY A 266 22.84 39.82 -6.54
C GLY A 266 23.58 38.58 -6.05
N ARG A 267 22.86 37.70 -5.33
CA ARG A 267 23.28 36.32 -5.04
C ARG A 267 22.09 35.44 -5.40
N ASN A 268 22.20 34.65 -6.46
CA ASN A 268 21.05 33.93 -7.01
C ASN A 268 20.78 32.64 -6.23
N ALA A 269 19.72 32.63 -5.42
CA ALA A 269 19.34 31.48 -4.60
C ALA A 269 18.94 30.26 -5.43
N ILE A 270 18.29 30.44 -6.59
CA ILE A 270 17.96 29.33 -7.50
C ILE A 270 19.25 28.68 -8.03
N ALA A 271 20.25 29.48 -8.38
CA ALA A 271 21.55 28.95 -8.83
C ALA A 271 22.26 28.17 -7.70
N MET A 272 22.14 28.62 -6.45
CA MET A 272 22.67 27.85 -5.29
C MET A 272 21.96 26.51 -5.16
N ALA A 273 20.62 26.48 -5.16
CA ALA A 273 19.88 25.21 -5.08
C ALA A 273 20.22 24.28 -6.24
N ALA A 274 20.29 24.79 -7.48
CA ALA A 274 20.65 23.98 -8.64
C ALA A 274 22.05 23.35 -8.50
N LYS A 275 23.05 24.11 -8.01
CA LYS A 275 24.40 23.59 -7.73
C LYS A 275 24.38 22.51 -6.65
N ALA A 276 23.66 22.73 -5.55
CA ALA A 276 23.54 21.75 -4.48
C ALA A 276 22.86 20.46 -4.95
N ILE A 277 21.74 20.58 -5.67
CA ILE A 277 21.01 19.45 -6.26
C ILE A 277 21.91 18.62 -7.18
N ALA A 278 22.72 19.27 -8.01
CA ALA A 278 23.63 18.60 -8.94
C ALA A 278 24.77 17.82 -8.25
N GLN A 279 25.08 18.15 -6.99
CA GLN A 279 26.12 17.46 -6.20
C GLN A 279 25.57 16.32 -5.33
N MET A 280 24.24 16.12 -5.34
CA MET A 280 23.54 15.09 -4.59
C MET A 280 23.11 13.93 -5.51
N GLN A 281 22.69 12.83 -4.89
CA GLN A 281 22.16 11.65 -5.60
C GLN A 281 20.65 11.57 -5.40
N TRP A 282 19.91 11.12 -6.42
CA TRP A 282 18.44 11.14 -6.42
C TRP A 282 17.85 9.84 -6.94
N GLY A 283 16.61 9.54 -6.56
CA GLY A 283 15.93 8.30 -6.89
C GLY A 283 16.45 7.15 -6.03
N ARG A 284 16.80 6.03 -6.67
CA ARG A 284 17.37 4.84 -6.02
C ARG A 284 18.87 5.04 -5.79
N LEU A 285 19.29 5.20 -4.54
CA LEU A 285 20.69 5.46 -4.18
C LEU A 285 21.48 4.14 -4.05
N ASP A 286 20.83 3.14 -3.46
CA ASP A 286 21.33 1.78 -3.26
C ASP A 286 20.15 0.82 -3.00
N GLU A 287 20.40 -0.47 -2.78
CA GLU A 287 19.37 -1.51 -2.64
C GLU A 287 18.34 -1.25 -1.51
N GLU A 288 18.72 -0.44 -0.52
CA GLU A 288 17.89 -0.14 0.64
C GLU A 288 17.44 1.32 0.70
N THR A 289 18.08 2.24 -0.04
CA THR A 289 17.90 3.69 0.14
C THR A 289 17.37 4.40 -1.10
N THR A 290 16.43 5.32 -0.89
CA THR A 290 15.93 6.27 -1.89
C THR A 290 15.92 7.70 -1.38
N ALA A 291 16.03 8.68 -2.28
CA ALA A 291 15.86 10.10 -1.97
C ALA A 291 15.14 10.85 -3.10
N ASN A 292 14.31 11.82 -2.74
CA ASN A 292 13.51 12.58 -3.70
C ASN A 292 13.30 14.04 -3.25
N ILE A 293 13.32 14.99 -4.20
CA ILE A 293 12.75 16.34 -3.99
C ILE A 293 11.33 16.33 -4.55
N GLY A 294 10.35 16.57 -3.68
CA GLY A 294 8.95 16.67 -4.09
C GLY A 294 8.54 18.09 -4.48
N VAL A 295 9.17 19.12 -3.91
CA VAL A 295 8.79 20.52 -4.11
C VAL A 295 10.02 21.41 -4.26
N ILE A 296 9.98 22.29 -5.26
CA ILE A 296 10.94 23.38 -5.47
C ILE A 296 10.14 24.67 -5.68
N GLU A 297 10.38 25.68 -4.84
CA GLU A 297 9.69 26.97 -4.88
C GLU A 297 10.66 28.13 -4.72
N GLY A 298 10.72 29.05 -5.68
CA GLY A 298 11.55 30.25 -5.56
C GLY A 298 11.50 31.17 -6.77
N GLY A 299 11.98 32.40 -6.58
CA GLY A 299 11.83 33.50 -7.54
C GLY A 299 10.48 34.21 -7.44
N GLN A 300 10.47 35.50 -7.80
CA GLN A 300 9.27 36.35 -7.75
C GLN A 300 8.94 37.00 -9.10
N ALA A 301 9.97 37.40 -9.85
CA ALA A 301 9.82 38.08 -11.12
C ALA A 301 11.02 37.81 -12.04
N MET A 302 10.82 37.86 -13.36
CA MET A 302 11.85 37.55 -14.35
C MET A 302 13.04 38.53 -14.36
N ASN A 303 12.82 39.78 -13.94
CA ASN A 303 13.81 40.85 -13.95
C ASN A 303 14.50 41.05 -12.59
N VAL A 304 14.27 40.15 -11.63
CA VAL A 304 14.86 40.19 -10.29
C VAL A 304 15.70 38.94 -10.07
N VAL A 305 16.95 39.10 -9.66
CA VAL A 305 17.79 37.99 -9.21
C VAL A 305 17.11 37.33 -7.99
N PRO A 306 16.73 36.04 -8.03
CA PRO A 306 16.02 35.39 -6.93
C PRO A 306 16.85 35.37 -5.65
N ASP A 307 16.27 35.83 -4.55
CA ASP A 307 16.90 35.89 -3.22
C ASP A 307 16.46 34.75 -2.29
N ARG A 308 15.50 33.93 -2.71
CA ARG A 308 15.03 32.78 -1.93
C ARG A 308 14.59 31.63 -2.82
N VAL A 309 14.99 30.41 -2.44
CA VAL A 309 14.41 29.17 -2.96
C VAL A 309 14.31 28.14 -1.84
N LYS A 310 13.19 27.42 -1.80
CA LYS A 310 12.88 26.37 -0.84
C LYS A 310 12.80 25.03 -1.57
N LEU A 311 13.44 24.02 -0.98
CA LEU A 311 13.40 22.62 -1.39
C LEU A 311 12.72 21.82 -0.28
N VAL A 312 11.77 20.96 -0.65
CA VAL A 312 11.18 19.98 0.27
C VAL A 312 11.28 18.60 -0.35
N GLY A 313 11.74 17.63 0.43
CA GLY A 313 11.91 16.26 -0.04
C GLY A 313 11.99 15.25 1.09
N GLU A 314 12.38 14.03 0.72
CA GLU A 314 12.44 12.88 1.61
C GLU A 314 13.63 11.95 1.34
N PHE A 315 13.97 11.17 2.37
CA PHE A 315 14.76 9.95 2.30
C PHE A 315 13.96 8.78 2.84
N ARG A 316 14.17 7.60 2.26
CA ARG A 316 13.73 6.32 2.82
C ARG A 316 14.90 5.36 2.84
N SER A 317 15.14 4.68 3.94
CA SER A 317 16.13 3.59 4.00
C SER A 317 15.75 2.51 4.99
N PHE A 318 16.14 1.27 4.71
CA PHE A 318 16.11 0.19 5.70
C PHE A 318 17.36 0.18 6.60
N ASP A 319 18.33 1.06 6.34
CA ASP A 319 19.51 1.32 7.14
C ASP A 319 19.48 2.76 7.68
N SER A 320 19.23 2.90 8.98
CA SER A 320 19.14 4.19 9.64
C SER A 320 20.48 4.91 9.79
N GLU A 321 21.60 4.19 9.83
CA GLU A 321 22.94 4.80 9.86
C GLU A 321 23.28 5.41 8.50
N ARG A 322 22.87 4.75 7.41
CA ARG A 322 22.99 5.27 6.05
C ARG A 322 22.29 6.61 5.88
N VAL A 323 21.08 6.77 6.42
CA VAL A 323 20.34 8.04 6.35
C VAL A 323 21.06 9.14 7.12
N LYS A 324 21.61 8.85 8.31
CA LYS A 324 22.39 9.82 9.09
C LYS A 324 23.63 10.30 8.32
N ALA A 325 24.38 9.38 7.73
CA ALA A 325 25.54 9.75 6.91
C ALA A 325 25.16 10.58 5.67
N LEU A 326 24.01 10.27 5.04
CA LEU A 326 23.50 11.05 3.91
C LEU A 326 23.08 12.46 4.32
N THR A 327 22.36 12.62 5.43
CA THR A 327 21.91 13.94 5.90
C THR A 327 23.10 14.82 6.30
N GLU A 328 24.12 14.28 6.97
CA GLU A 328 25.35 15.01 7.29
C GLU A 328 26.08 15.47 6.02
N ARG A 329 26.27 14.57 5.05
CA ARG A 329 26.92 14.92 3.77
C ARG A 329 26.13 15.98 3.01
N TRP A 330 24.81 15.85 2.93
CA TRP A 330 23.98 16.78 2.16
C TRP A 330 23.89 18.14 2.83
N LYS A 331 23.89 18.17 4.17
CA LYS A 331 24.03 19.42 4.94
C LYS A 331 25.31 20.15 4.55
N ALA A 332 26.44 19.44 4.57
CA ALA A 332 27.73 20.01 4.21
C ALA A 332 27.76 20.55 2.76
N VAL A 333 27.16 19.84 1.80
CA VAL A 333 27.03 20.30 0.40
C VAL A 333 26.22 21.60 0.32
N CYS A 334 25.06 21.67 0.99
CA CYS A 334 24.25 22.88 1.02
C CYS A 334 25.02 24.07 1.62
N GLU A 335 25.68 23.86 2.76
CA GLU A 335 26.46 24.89 3.46
C GLU A 335 27.63 25.38 2.62
N GLN A 336 28.36 24.46 1.99
CA GLN A 336 29.47 24.78 1.08
C GLN A 336 28.99 25.62 -0.12
N VAL A 337 27.93 25.19 -0.80
CA VAL A 337 27.40 25.90 -1.98
C VAL A 337 26.90 27.31 -1.62
N ALA A 338 26.26 27.45 -0.44
CA ALA A 338 25.83 28.75 0.06
C ALA A 338 27.04 29.65 0.35
N GLN A 339 28.08 29.12 1.00
CA GLN A 339 29.31 29.86 1.30
C GLN A 339 30.05 30.32 0.03
N GLU A 340 30.26 29.42 -0.93
CA GLU A 340 30.90 29.71 -2.22
C GLU A 340 30.14 30.75 -3.04
N SER A 341 28.82 30.81 -2.84
CA SER A 341 27.93 31.76 -3.52
C SER A 341 27.63 32.99 -2.67
N GLU A 342 28.39 33.23 -1.58
CA GLU A 342 28.20 34.35 -0.63
C GLU A 342 26.73 34.53 -0.17
N GLY A 343 26.01 33.42 -0.04
CA GLY A 343 24.64 33.33 0.43
C GLY A 343 24.54 32.72 1.83
N LYS A 344 23.32 32.32 2.21
CA LYS A 344 23.05 31.56 3.43
C LYS A 344 22.15 30.38 3.11
N VAL A 345 22.13 29.39 3.99
CA VAL A 345 21.22 28.25 3.88
C VAL A 345 20.70 27.85 5.25
N GLU A 346 19.43 27.50 5.29
CA GLU A 346 18.78 26.84 6.41
C GLU A 346 18.52 25.40 6.01
N VAL A 347 18.98 24.44 6.82
CA VAL A 347 18.86 23.00 6.55
C VAL A 347 18.17 22.34 7.72
N ASN A 348 17.00 21.79 7.48
CA ASN A 348 16.25 21.02 8.47
C ASN A 348 16.01 19.60 7.97
N PHE A 349 16.47 18.62 8.74
CA PHE A 349 16.22 17.21 8.53
C PHE A 349 15.43 16.69 9.72
N SER A 350 14.28 16.07 9.49
CA SER A 350 13.45 15.51 10.55
C SER A 350 13.04 14.07 10.23
N GLN A 351 13.35 13.17 11.15
CA GLN A 351 12.87 11.81 11.09
C GLN A 351 11.36 11.79 11.33
N THR A 352 10.63 11.14 10.44
CA THR A 352 9.17 10.96 10.57
C THR A 352 8.83 9.64 11.24
N PHE A 353 9.51 8.55 10.89
CA PHE A 353 9.35 7.24 11.51
C PHE A 353 10.60 6.37 11.32
N GLU A 354 10.81 5.41 12.21
CA GLU A 354 11.95 4.46 12.23
C GLU A 354 11.62 3.18 11.48
N ALA A 355 12.64 2.52 10.93
CA ALA A 355 12.52 1.23 10.27
C ALA A 355 11.99 0.16 11.23
N VAL A 356 11.12 -0.70 10.71
CA VAL A 356 10.70 -1.92 11.39
C VAL A 356 11.39 -3.10 10.72
N ARG A 357 11.93 -4.02 11.52
CA ARG A 357 12.47 -5.30 11.05
C ARG A 357 12.07 -6.41 12.02
N LEU A 358 11.12 -7.23 11.59
CA LEU A 358 10.76 -8.46 12.29
C LEU A 358 11.63 -9.61 11.79
N ALA A 359 12.09 -10.45 12.71
CA ALA A 359 12.77 -11.68 12.34
C ALA A 359 11.78 -12.63 11.64
N PRO A 360 12.20 -13.39 10.60
CA PRO A 360 11.35 -14.37 9.92
C PRO A 360 10.72 -15.41 10.85
N ASP A 361 11.39 -15.71 11.96
CA ASP A 361 10.94 -16.64 12.99
C ASP A 361 10.30 -15.95 14.20
N ALA A 362 10.06 -14.63 14.17
CA ALA A 362 9.37 -13.94 15.26
C ALA A 362 8.00 -14.59 15.53
N PRO A 363 7.53 -14.69 16.79
CA PRO A 363 6.31 -15.42 17.13
C PRO A 363 5.09 -15.03 16.29
N ILE A 364 4.92 -13.73 15.98
CA ILE A 364 3.79 -13.25 15.17
C ILE A 364 3.91 -13.62 13.70
N VAL A 365 5.13 -13.64 13.16
CA VAL A 365 5.41 -14.08 11.79
C VAL A 365 5.13 -15.57 11.64
N ARG A 366 5.51 -16.39 12.64
CA ARG A 366 5.19 -17.82 12.64
C ARG A 366 3.69 -18.07 12.73
N ALA A 367 2.98 -17.37 13.62
CA ALA A 367 1.53 -17.48 13.75
C ALA A 367 0.81 -17.08 12.45
N ALA A 368 1.24 -15.97 11.83
CA ALA A 368 0.70 -15.49 10.57
C ALA A 368 0.96 -16.45 9.41
N THR A 369 2.18 -16.97 9.31
CA THR A 369 2.56 -17.96 8.28
C THR A 369 1.74 -19.25 8.44
N ALA A 370 1.58 -19.75 9.66
CA ALA A 370 0.74 -20.92 9.94
C ALA A 370 -0.75 -20.65 9.66
N GLY A 371 -1.22 -19.45 9.97
CA GLY A 371 -2.59 -19.01 9.70
C GLY A 371 -2.90 -18.97 8.20
N LEU A 372 -2.04 -18.31 7.42
CA LEU A 372 -2.15 -18.27 5.95
C LEU A 372 -2.10 -19.68 5.34
N LYS A 373 -1.20 -20.54 5.83
CA LYS A 373 -1.13 -21.93 5.38
C LYS A 373 -2.43 -22.70 5.64
N THR A 374 -3.10 -22.44 6.77
CA THR A 374 -4.39 -23.08 7.11
C THR A 374 -5.48 -22.74 6.08
N VAL A 375 -5.44 -21.54 5.50
CA VAL A 375 -6.38 -21.09 4.47
C VAL A 375 -5.89 -21.39 3.04
N GLY A 376 -4.78 -22.13 2.90
CA GLY A 376 -4.20 -22.52 1.61
C GLY A 376 -3.39 -21.45 0.91
N VAL A 377 -2.89 -20.47 1.65
CA VAL A 377 -2.03 -19.40 1.14
C VAL A 377 -0.61 -19.62 1.66
N GLU A 378 0.34 -19.79 0.76
CA GLU A 378 1.76 -19.82 1.12
C GLU A 378 2.25 -18.38 1.34
N ALA A 379 2.68 -18.07 2.56
CA ALA A 379 3.12 -16.73 2.93
C ALA A 379 4.46 -16.39 2.29
N ARG A 380 4.61 -15.14 1.86
CA ARG A 380 5.87 -14.51 1.47
C ARG A 380 6.18 -13.39 2.43
N LEU A 381 7.42 -13.37 2.91
CA LEU A 381 7.90 -12.30 3.76
C LEU A 381 8.47 -11.19 2.87
N GLU A 382 7.81 -10.04 2.89
CA GLU A 382 8.12 -8.92 2.01
C GLU A 382 8.51 -7.67 2.80
N ARG A 383 9.08 -6.70 2.07
CA ARG A 383 9.36 -5.35 2.57
C ARG A 383 8.43 -4.35 1.89
N THR A 384 7.89 -3.41 2.64
CA THR A 384 7.11 -2.28 2.09
C THR A 384 8.00 -1.06 1.92
N GLY A 385 7.69 -0.19 0.95
CA GLY A 385 8.38 1.09 0.76
C GLY A 385 7.79 2.25 1.57
N GLY A 386 6.65 2.05 2.23
CA GLY A 386 5.98 3.05 3.08
C GLY A 386 6.14 2.75 4.57
N GLY A 387 5.72 3.70 5.41
CA GLY A 387 5.49 3.46 6.84
C GLY A 387 4.01 3.20 7.08
N SER A 388 3.72 2.53 8.20
CA SER A 388 2.38 2.44 8.76
C SER A 388 2.43 2.63 10.26
N ASP A 389 1.29 2.52 10.95
CA ASP A 389 1.23 2.55 12.41
C ASP A 389 2.18 1.56 13.10
N ALA A 390 2.57 0.48 12.41
CA ALA A 390 3.61 -0.44 12.88
C ALA A 390 4.92 0.29 13.22
N ASN A 391 5.33 1.29 12.43
CA ASN A 391 6.52 2.09 12.67
C ASN A 391 6.37 2.99 13.90
N ALA A 392 5.18 3.55 14.14
CA ALA A 392 4.92 4.37 15.32
C ALA A 392 4.89 3.52 16.60
N PHE A 393 4.30 2.32 16.54
CA PHE A 393 4.27 1.39 17.67
C PHE A 393 5.65 0.79 17.97
N ALA A 394 6.48 0.55 16.97
CA ALA A 394 7.84 0.04 17.16
C ALA A 394 8.68 0.97 18.05
N LEU A 395 8.57 2.30 17.85
CA LEU A 395 9.23 3.31 18.69
C LEU A 395 8.77 3.27 20.17
N LYS A 396 7.60 2.67 20.43
CA LYS A 396 7.02 2.50 21.76
C LYS A 396 7.23 1.09 22.32
N GLY A 397 8.09 0.29 21.68
CA GLY A 397 8.44 -1.07 22.11
C GLY A 397 7.37 -2.11 21.80
N ILE A 398 6.48 -1.85 20.84
CA ILE A 398 5.44 -2.78 20.41
C ILE A 398 5.76 -3.23 18.98
N GLN A 399 6.00 -4.52 18.80
CA GLN A 399 6.35 -5.08 17.50
C GLN A 399 5.11 -5.52 16.72
N CYS A 400 4.84 -4.90 15.58
CA CYS A 400 3.68 -5.21 14.77
C CYS A 400 4.08 -5.79 13.42
N LEU A 401 3.42 -6.87 13.01
CA LEU A 401 3.45 -7.37 11.64
C LEU A 401 2.38 -6.64 10.83
N VAL A 402 2.73 -6.15 9.64
CA VAL A 402 1.74 -5.55 8.74
C VAL A 402 1.13 -6.64 7.85
N PHE A 403 -0.20 -6.75 7.89
CA PHE A 403 -0.98 -7.81 7.25
C PHE A 403 -1.83 -7.25 6.10
N PRO A 404 -1.90 -7.91 4.94
CA PRO A 404 -2.64 -7.41 3.77
C PRO A 404 -4.15 -7.31 4.01
N THR A 405 -4.81 -6.48 3.21
CA THR A 405 -6.26 -6.22 3.29
C THR A 405 -7.02 -6.65 2.05
N GLY A 406 -6.34 -6.82 0.91
CA GLY A 406 -7.01 -7.00 -0.39
C GLY A 406 -7.35 -5.68 -1.10
N ALA A 407 -7.00 -4.53 -0.53
CA ALA A 407 -7.11 -3.23 -1.18
C ALA A 407 -6.04 -3.05 -2.27
N ASP A 408 -6.45 -2.60 -3.45
CA ASP A 408 -5.60 -2.37 -4.62
C ASP A 408 -5.76 -0.92 -5.12
N ARG A 409 -4.70 -0.37 -5.73
CA ARG A 409 -4.64 1.00 -6.28
C ARG A 409 -5.07 2.07 -5.28
N ILE A 410 -4.71 1.89 -4.01
CA ILE A 410 -4.96 2.82 -2.91
C ILE A 410 -4.48 4.23 -3.25
N HIS A 411 -5.12 5.24 -2.65
CA HIS A 411 -4.83 6.67 -2.84
C HIS A 411 -5.11 7.21 -4.25
N THR A 412 -5.88 6.47 -5.05
CA THR A 412 -6.28 6.90 -6.41
C THR A 412 -7.79 6.77 -6.60
N PRO A 413 -8.40 7.48 -7.57
CA PRO A 413 -9.80 7.25 -7.93
C PRO A 413 -10.06 5.86 -8.55
N GLN A 414 -9.01 5.08 -8.84
CA GLN A 414 -9.12 3.68 -9.29
C GLN A 414 -8.99 2.68 -8.14
N GLU A 415 -8.99 3.16 -6.89
CA GLU A 415 -8.98 2.31 -5.70
C GLU A 415 -10.13 1.30 -5.74
N ARG A 416 -9.79 0.06 -5.39
CA ARG A 416 -10.73 -1.06 -5.38
C ARG A 416 -10.38 -2.05 -4.28
N LEU A 417 -11.38 -2.80 -3.85
CA LEU A 417 -11.23 -3.92 -2.93
C LEU A 417 -11.47 -5.23 -3.68
N ILE A 418 -10.45 -6.07 -3.80
CA ILE A 418 -10.55 -7.38 -4.46
C ILE A 418 -11.17 -8.37 -3.47
N LEU A 419 -12.42 -8.76 -3.69
CA LEU A 419 -13.24 -9.49 -2.71
C LEU A 419 -12.61 -10.82 -2.29
N ARG A 420 -12.13 -11.62 -3.26
CA ARG A 420 -11.45 -12.88 -2.95
C ARG A 420 -10.25 -12.68 -2.02
N ASN A 421 -9.47 -11.63 -2.24
CA ASN A 421 -8.28 -11.35 -1.45
C ASN A 421 -8.66 -10.82 -0.08
N PHE A 422 -9.63 -9.91 -0.01
CA PHE A 422 -10.21 -9.41 1.24
C PHE A 422 -10.70 -10.54 2.15
N TYR A 423 -11.37 -11.55 1.58
CA TYR A 423 -11.82 -12.74 2.32
C TYR A 423 -10.66 -13.58 2.83
N LEU A 424 -9.66 -13.87 1.99
CA LEU A 424 -8.46 -14.62 2.40
C LEU A 424 -7.66 -13.88 3.48
N CYS A 425 -7.56 -12.55 3.39
CA CYS A 425 -6.91 -11.72 4.39
C CYS A 425 -7.65 -11.81 5.74
N GLY A 426 -8.98 -11.68 5.74
CA GLY A 426 -9.77 -11.83 6.95
C GLY A 426 -9.61 -13.21 7.60
N GLU A 427 -9.73 -14.28 6.81
CA GLU A 427 -9.54 -15.65 7.30
C GLU A 427 -8.10 -15.86 7.81
N GLY A 428 -7.11 -15.28 7.12
CA GLY A 428 -5.72 -15.27 7.54
C GLY A 428 -5.51 -14.59 8.90
N VAL A 429 -6.12 -13.43 9.14
CA VAL A 429 -6.08 -12.73 10.44
C VAL A 429 -6.75 -13.59 11.52
N LEU A 430 -7.93 -14.15 11.27
CA LEU A 430 -8.59 -15.07 12.21
C LEU A 430 -7.67 -16.24 12.58
N GLN A 431 -7.14 -16.94 11.58
CA GLN A 431 -6.27 -18.09 11.82
C GLN A 431 -4.97 -17.70 12.52
N THR A 432 -4.42 -16.52 12.22
CA THR A 432 -3.25 -15.97 12.94
C THR A 432 -3.53 -15.85 14.44
N ILE A 433 -4.71 -15.32 14.80
CA ILE A 433 -5.13 -15.22 16.22
C ILE A 433 -5.29 -16.62 16.83
N LEU A 434 -5.88 -17.57 16.10
CA LEU A 434 -6.03 -18.95 16.58
C LEU A 434 -4.69 -19.68 16.74
N HIS A 435 -3.65 -19.30 16.01
CA HIS A 435 -2.29 -19.84 16.13
C HIS A 435 -1.40 -19.07 17.13
N TRP A 436 -1.85 -17.92 17.61
CA TRP A 436 -1.07 -17.10 18.54
C TRP A 436 -0.92 -17.75 19.92
N GLY A 437 0.33 -17.80 20.41
CA GLY A 437 0.66 -18.39 21.72
C GLY A 437 0.72 -19.91 21.74
N LYS A 438 0.65 -20.57 20.58
CA LYS A 438 0.83 -22.02 20.41
C LYS A 438 2.27 -22.42 20.15
#